data_AF-A0A6I1TZU0-F1
#
_entry.id   AF-A0A6I1TZU0-F1
#
_cell.length_a   1.000
_cell.length_b   1.000
_cell.length_c   1.000
_cell.angle_alpha   90.00
_cell.angle_beta   90.00
_cell.angle_gamma   90.00
#
_symmetry.space_group_name_H-M   'P 1'
#
loop_
_entity.id
_entity.type
_entity.pdbx_description
1 polymer ?
#
loop_
_entity_poly.entity_id
_entity_poly.type
_entity_poly.pdbx_seq_one_letter_code
_entity_poly.pdbx_strand_id
1 'polypeptide(L)'
;MTKHKHLTLSDRNDIQLGLERGETFKTIGQLILKDPTTVSKEVKRNRQVRESTCHNLPCPLLDKAPFVCNGCPKRRQNCGYQKIFYLAKQAQKQYEQTLVEAREGTPLNSKTFWDMDKVISDGVKKGQHIYHILKTHNLDVSSSTVYRHIRKGYLSIAP
;
A
#
# COMPACT_ATOMS: atom_id res chain seq x y z
N MET A 1 -13.17 -18.26 0.87
CA MET A 1 -12.59 -16.91 1.09
C MET A 1 -13.12 -16.40 2.42
N THR A 2 -12.26 -15.96 3.35
CA THR A 2 -12.71 -15.52 4.68
C THR A 2 -13.45 -14.19 4.58
N LYS A 3 -14.69 -14.17 5.07
CA LYS A 3 -15.51 -12.96 5.19
C LYS A 3 -14.74 -11.94 6.06
N HIS A 4 -14.74 -10.66 5.67
CA HIS A 4 -14.17 -9.54 6.44
C HIS A 4 -12.63 -9.43 6.55
N LYS A 5 -11.85 -9.98 5.61
CA LYS A 5 -10.37 -9.89 5.67
C LYS A 5 -9.81 -8.46 5.57
N HIS A 6 -10.47 -7.57 4.84
CA HIS A 6 -10.00 -6.20 4.60
C HIS A 6 -10.97 -5.17 5.17
N LEU A 7 -10.46 -4.01 5.56
CA LEU A 7 -11.26 -2.83 5.87
C LEU A 7 -11.74 -2.21 4.56
N THR A 8 -13.01 -1.85 4.50
CA THR A 8 -13.58 -1.08 3.39
C THR A 8 -13.32 0.41 3.57
N LEU A 9 -13.56 1.21 2.53
CA LEU A 9 -13.53 2.67 2.68
C LEU A 9 -14.60 3.16 3.67
N SER A 10 -15.77 2.51 3.73
CA SER A 10 -16.81 2.82 4.72
C SER A 10 -16.28 2.61 6.13
N ASP A 11 -15.69 1.43 6.40
CA ASP A 11 -15.12 1.12 7.71
C ASP A 11 -14.09 2.17 8.13
N ARG A 12 -13.25 2.63 7.19
CA ARG A 12 -12.24 3.67 7.44
C ARG A 12 -12.87 5.04 7.74
N ASN A 13 -13.95 5.40 7.06
CA ASN A 13 -14.69 6.62 7.35
C ASN A 13 -15.32 6.56 8.75
N ASP A 14 -15.89 5.41 9.12
CA ASP A 14 -16.48 5.19 10.44
C ASP A 14 -15.41 5.26 11.54
N ILE A 15 -14.21 4.69 11.30
CA ILE A 15 -13.04 4.87 12.19
C ILE A 15 -12.70 6.34 12.34
N GLN A 16 -12.60 7.10 11.24
CA GLN A 16 -12.26 8.52 11.29
C GLN A 16 -13.30 9.31 12.11
N LEU A 17 -14.59 9.10 11.87
CA LEU A 17 -15.67 9.78 12.60
C LEU A 17 -15.66 9.41 14.08
N GLY A 18 -15.49 8.14 14.42
CA GLY A 18 -15.38 7.69 15.82
C GLY A 18 -14.20 8.34 16.54
N LEU A 19 -13.04 8.46 15.89
CA LEU A 19 -11.87 9.16 16.45
C LEU A 19 -12.12 10.66 16.65
N GLU A 20 -12.88 11.30 15.77
CA GLU A 20 -13.26 12.71 15.91
C GLU A 20 -14.25 12.94 17.06
N ARG A 21 -15.11 11.96 17.34
CA ARG A 21 -16.02 11.95 18.48
C ARG A 21 -15.35 11.55 19.81
N GLY A 22 -14.09 11.11 19.76
CA GLY A 22 -13.38 10.64 20.95
C GLY A 22 -13.82 9.26 21.44
N GLU A 23 -14.41 8.43 20.56
CA GLU A 23 -14.84 7.08 20.90
C GLU A 23 -13.64 6.15 21.12
N THR A 24 -13.83 5.13 21.95
CA THR A 24 -12.79 4.11 22.20
C THR A 24 -12.66 3.15 21.01
N PHE A 25 -11.49 2.54 20.82
CA PHE A 25 -11.32 1.50 19.79
C PHE A 25 -12.27 0.32 19.97
N LYS A 26 -12.74 0.06 21.20
CA LYS A 26 -13.74 -0.97 21.47
C LYS A 26 -15.08 -0.62 20.81
N THR A 27 -15.55 0.60 21.04
CA THR A 27 -16.80 1.12 20.47
C THR A 27 -16.73 1.15 18.93
N ILE A 28 -15.65 1.69 18.39
CA ILE A 28 -15.43 1.76 16.94
C ILE A 28 -15.39 0.37 16.32
N GLY A 29 -14.66 -0.58 16.94
CA GLY A 29 -14.58 -1.96 16.47
C GLY A 29 -15.93 -2.66 16.45
N GLN A 30 -16.74 -2.47 17.50
CA GLN A 30 -18.11 -2.99 17.54
C GLN A 30 -18.98 -2.42 16.42
N LEU A 31 -18.87 -1.12 16.12
CA LEU A 31 -19.62 -0.46 15.05
C LEU A 31 -19.32 -1.05 13.67
N ILE A 32 -18.03 -1.25 13.34
CA ILE A 32 -17.61 -1.78 12.03
C ILE A 32 -17.54 -3.31 11.98
N LEU A 33 -17.99 -4.01 13.04
CA LEU A 33 -17.90 -5.46 13.20
C LEU A 33 -16.46 -6.01 13.02
N LYS A 34 -15.49 -5.34 13.64
CA LYS A 34 -14.07 -5.75 13.67
C LYS A 34 -13.52 -5.77 15.09
N ASP A 35 -12.46 -6.54 15.27
CA ASP A 35 -11.74 -6.58 16.54
C ASP A 35 -11.11 -5.20 16.85
N PRO A 36 -11.17 -4.68 18.10
CA PRO A 36 -10.58 -3.40 18.48
C PRO A 36 -9.07 -3.28 18.16
N THR A 37 -8.34 -4.40 18.16
CA THR A 37 -6.93 -4.41 17.77
C THR A 37 -6.74 -4.16 16.27
N THR A 38 -7.73 -4.49 15.43
CA THR A 38 -7.74 -4.15 14.00
C THR A 38 -7.81 -2.65 13.82
N VAL A 39 -8.70 -1.98 14.55
CA VAL A 39 -8.82 -0.52 14.54
C VAL A 39 -7.52 0.12 15.04
N SER A 40 -6.97 -0.35 16.16
CA SER A 40 -5.70 0.15 16.70
C SER A 40 -4.54 0.01 15.71
N LYS A 41 -4.41 -1.15 15.05
CA LYS A 41 -3.37 -1.40 14.03
C LYS A 41 -3.54 -0.50 12.81
N GLU A 42 -4.77 -0.33 12.33
CA GLU A 42 -5.09 0.56 11.20
C GLU A 42 -4.72 2.01 11.52
N VAL A 43 -5.14 2.52 12.69
CA VAL A 43 -4.84 3.89 13.12
C VAL A 43 -3.35 4.10 13.28
N LYS A 44 -2.63 3.14 13.91
CA LYS A 44 -1.18 3.24 14.09
C LYS A 44 -0.40 3.23 12.78
N ARG A 45 -0.83 2.42 11.80
CA ARG A 45 -0.15 2.28 10.52
C ARG A 45 -0.30 3.52 9.64
N ASN A 46 -1.48 4.14 9.64
CA ASN A 46 -1.81 5.23 8.71
C ASN A 46 -1.85 6.61 9.41
N ARG A 47 -1.00 6.80 10.42
CA ARG A 47 -0.81 8.10 11.10
C ARG A 47 -0.13 9.08 10.15
N GLN A 48 -0.64 10.30 10.09
CA GLN A 48 -0.09 11.34 9.23
C GLN A 48 0.22 12.60 10.02
N VAL A 49 1.47 13.02 9.91
CA VAL A 49 1.95 14.28 10.47
C VAL A 49 1.36 15.41 9.65
N ARG A 50 0.74 16.38 10.32
CA ARG A 50 0.34 17.64 9.71
C ARG A 50 1.46 18.64 9.93
N GLU A 51 1.99 19.18 8.84
CA GLU A 51 2.98 20.26 8.90
C GLU A 51 2.43 21.43 9.71
N SER A 52 3.26 21.93 10.61
CA SER A 52 2.94 23.03 11.51
C SER A 52 4.07 24.03 11.53
N THR A 53 3.74 25.31 11.71
CA THR A 53 4.70 26.42 11.78
C THR A 53 5.39 26.54 13.15
N CYS A 54 5.15 25.62 14.09
CA CYS A 54 5.67 25.68 15.45
C CYS A 54 6.81 24.68 15.69
N HIS A 55 7.37 24.67 16.90
CA HIS A 55 8.57 23.94 17.34
C HIS A 55 8.58 22.41 17.11
N ASN A 56 7.54 21.82 16.51
CA ASN A 56 7.44 20.39 16.14
C ASN A 56 7.77 19.43 17.29
N LEU A 57 7.49 19.83 18.53
CA LEU A 57 7.72 18.99 19.71
C LEU A 57 6.73 17.81 19.73
N PRO A 58 7.15 16.62 20.21
CA PRO A 58 6.26 15.47 20.33
C PRO A 58 5.16 15.74 21.36
N CYS A 59 3.91 15.41 21.03
CA CYS A 59 2.78 15.60 21.93
C CYS A 59 2.65 14.42 22.90
N PRO A 60 2.68 14.63 24.23
CA PRO A 60 2.59 13.54 25.22
C PRO A 60 1.22 12.82 25.22
N LEU A 61 0.19 13.44 24.64
CA LEU A 61 -1.13 12.79 24.50
C LEU A 61 -1.13 11.70 23.43
N LEU A 62 -0.15 11.68 22.52
CA LEU A 62 -0.04 10.69 21.45
C LEU A 62 0.62 9.39 21.90
N ASP A 63 1.19 9.35 23.11
CA ASP A 63 1.74 8.12 23.72
C ASP A 63 0.64 7.14 24.14
N LYS A 64 -0.61 7.63 24.22
CA LYS A 64 -1.78 6.85 24.60
C LYS A 64 -2.78 6.79 23.45
N ALA A 65 -3.65 5.79 23.49
CA ALA A 65 -4.75 5.69 22.53
C ALA A 65 -5.61 6.98 22.58
N PRO A 66 -6.02 7.52 21.42
CA PRO A 66 -6.01 6.92 20.09
C PRO A 66 -4.75 7.17 19.24
N PHE A 67 -3.66 7.70 19.81
CA PHE A 67 -2.40 8.02 19.10
C PHE A 67 -2.51 9.08 18.00
N VAL A 68 -3.64 9.80 17.94
CA VAL A 68 -3.95 10.83 16.93
C VAL A 68 -4.72 11.99 17.55
N CYS A 69 -4.67 13.15 16.89
CA CYS A 69 -5.27 14.41 17.30
C CYS A 69 -6.71 14.62 16.79
N ASN A 70 -7.33 13.62 16.14
CA ASN A 70 -8.65 13.73 15.51
C ASN A 70 -9.71 14.30 16.47
N GLY A 71 -9.76 13.78 17.71
CA GLY A 71 -10.67 14.24 18.78
C GLY A 71 -10.02 15.18 19.81
N CYS A 72 -8.84 15.75 19.53
CA CYS A 72 -8.15 16.59 20.51
C CYS A 72 -8.88 17.95 20.69
N PRO A 73 -9.12 18.43 21.92
CA PRO A 73 -9.77 19.73 22.14
C PRO A 73 -8.94 20.90 21.59
N LYS A 74 -7.62 20.76 21.58
CA LYS A 74 -6.69 21.76 21.01
C LYS A 74 -6.45 21.55 19.50
N ARG A 75 -7.23 20.68 18.81
CA ARG A 75 -7.05 20.35 17.39
C ARG A 75 -6.97 21.59 16.48
N ARG A 76 -7.84 22.57 16.71
CA ARG A 76 -7.90 23.82 15.91
C ARG A 76 -6.98 24.93 16.42
N GLN A 77 -6.44 24.78 17.63
CA GLN A 77 -5.58 25.77 18.27
C GLN A 77 -4.10 25.52 17.98
N ASN A 78 -3.26 26.53 18.15
CA ASN A 78 -1.81 26.33 18.15
C ASN A 78 -1.38 25.76 19.50
N CYS A 79 -1.27 24.43 19.61
CA CYS A 79 -0.86 23.76 20.84
C CYS A 79 0.66 23.63 21.00
N GLY A 80 1.46 24.08 20.03
CA GLY A 80 2.93 24.02 20.07
C GLY A 80 3.54 22.64 19.83
N TYR A 81 2.72 21.60 19.61
CA TYR A 81 3.16 20.23 19.36
C TYR A 81 2.90 19.79 17.92
N GLN A 82 3.70 18.84 17.44
CA GLN A 82 3.49 18.15 16.18
C GLN A 82 2.13 17.43 16.20
N LYS A 83 1.27 17.77 15.24
CA LYS A 83 -0.07 17.19 15.14
C LYS A 83 -0.04 15.97 14.24
N ILE A 84 -0.67 14.90 14.70
CA ILE A 84 -0.79 13.64 13.96
C ILE A 84 -2.27 13.32 13.78
N PHE A 85 -2.70 12.96 12.57
CA PHE A 85 -4.09 12.64 12.26
C PHE A 85 -4.21 11.29 11.57
N TYR A 86 -5.38 10.65 11.75
CA TYR A 86 -5.84 9.57 10.88
C TYR A 86 -6.82 10.14 9.86
N LEU A 87 -6.61 9.85 8.58
CA LEU A 87 -7.43 10.34 7.47
C LEU A 87 -7.81 9.16 6.57
N ALA A 88 -9.10 8.81 6.56
CA ALA A 88 -9.64 7.60 5.93
C ALA A 88 -9.29 7.52 4.43
N LYS A 89 -9.44 8.63 3.71
CA LYS A 89 -9.15 8.69 2.26
C LYS A 89 -7.69 8.37 1.94
N GLN A 90 -6.75 8.87 2.74
CA GLN A 90 -5.33 8.61 2.54
C GLN A 90 -4.95 7.19 2.98
N ALA A 91 -5.52 6.69 4.08
CA ALA A 91 -5.35 5.29 4.48
C ALA A 91 -5.88 4.31 3.41
N GLN A 92 -7.01 4.62 2.78
CA GLN A 92 -7.54 3.86 1.65
C GLN A 92 -6.59 3.92 0.45
N LYS A 93 -6.12 5.11 0.08
CA LYS A 93 -5.16 5.29 -1.02
C LYS A 93 -3.87 4.50 -0.78
N GLN A 94 -3.34 4.53 0.45
CA GLN A 94 -2.15 3.76 0.84
C GLN A 94 -2.41 2.26 0.73
N TYR A 95 -3.58 1.77 1.17
CA TYR A 95 -3.95 0.36 1.03
C TYR A 95 -4.04 -0.07 -0.43
N GLU A 96 -4.67 0.73 -1.29
CA GLU A 96 -4.76 0.47 -2.73
C GLU A 96 -3.37 0.48 -3.38
N GLN A 97 -2.52 1.43 -3.01
CA GLN A 97 -1.14 1.50 -3.47
C GLN A 97 -0.35 0.26 -3.06
N THR A 98 -0.41 -0.17 -1.79
CA THR A 98 0.23 -1.42 -1.35
C THR A 98 -0.30 -2.64 -2.08
N LEU A 99 -1.60 -2.70 -2.40
CA LEU A 99 -2.18 -3.78 -3.19
C LEU A 99 -1.67 -3.78 -4.63
N VAL A 100 -1.45 -2.60 -5.21
CA VAL A 100 -0.84 -2.44 -6.53
C VAL A 100 0.61 -2.87 -6.45
N GLU A 101 1.42 -2.32 -5.55
CA GLU A 101 2.84 -2.66 -5.36
C GLU A 101 3.07 -4.16 -5.09
N ALA A 102 2.23 -4.79 -4.26
CA ALA A 102 2.31 -6.23 -4.01
C ALA A 102 2.02 -7.10 -5.24
N ARG A 103 1.32 -6.55 -6.25
CA ARG A 103 1.00 -7.20 -7.53
C ARG A 103 1.90 -6.69 -8.67
N GLU A 104 2.53 -5.54 -8.47
CA GLU A 104 3.56 -4.92 -9.31
C GLU A 104 4.95 -5.31 -8.81
N GLY A 105 5.13 -6.59 -8.54
CA GLY A 105 6.44 -7.21 -8.59
C GLY A 105 6.71 -7.63 -10.03
N THR A 106 7.31 -6.75 -10.83
CA THR A 106 7.92 -7.19 -12.07
C THR A 106 9.09 -8.13 -11.73
N PRO A 107 9.38 -9.19 -12.50
CA PRO A 107 10.37 -10.19 -12.12
C PRO A 107 11.83 -9.67 -12.08
N LEU A 108 12.05 -8.38 -12.36
CA LEU A 108 13.32 -7.66 -12.53
C LEU A 108 14.35 -7.84 -11.41
N ASN A 109 13.94 -8.19 -10.19
CA ASN A 109 14.87 -8.40 -9.07
C ASN A 109 15.21 -9.89 -8.84
N SER A 110 14.74 -10.77 -9.71
CA SER A 110 15.05 -12.19 -9.67
C SER A 110 16.04 -12.55 -10.76
N LYS A 111 17.04 -13.37 -10.41
CA LYS A 111 18.01 -13.93 -11.36
C LYS A 111 17.32 -14.61 -12.55
N THR A 112 16.19 -15.27 -12.30
CA THR A 112 15.39 -15.96 -13.32
C THR A 112 14.87 -15.03 -14.42
N PHE A 113 14.59 -13.76 -14.13
CA PHE A 113 14.18 -12.81 -15.15
C PHE A 113 15.30 -12.41 -16.09
N TRP A 114 16.50 -12.15 -15.56
CA TRP A 114 17.66 -11.78 -16.36
C TRP A 114 18.16 -12.95 -17.20
N ASP A 115 18.10 -14.17 -16.67
CA ASP A 115 18.41 -15.39 -17.42
C ASP A 115 17.43 -15.54 -18.61
N MET A 116 16.14 -15.30 -18.38
CA MET A 116 15.12 -15.31 -19.44
C MET A 116 15.34 -14.17 -20.46
N ASP A 117 15.61 -12.95 -20.01
CA ASP A 117 15.85 -11.80 -20.90
C ASP A 117 17.05 -12.05 -21.82
N LYS A 118 18.11 -12.65 -21.30
CA LYS A 118 19.28 -13.04 -22.09
C LYS A 118 18.93 -14.03 -23.20
N VAL A 119 18.21 -15.11 -22.86
CA VAL A 119 17.78 -16.12 -23.85
C VAL A 119 16.89 -15.52 -24.94
N ILE A 120 15.90 -14.72 -24.53
CA ILE A 120 14.99 -14.05 -25.47
C ILE A 120 15.75 -13.06 -26.36
N SER A 121 16.63 -12.26 -25.77
CA SER A 121 17.43 -11.26 -26.49
C SER A 121 18.36 -11.90 -27.51
N ASP A 122 19.05 -12.99 -27.14
CA ASP A 122 19.95 -13.70 -28.03
C ASP A 122 19.20 -14.36 -29.19
N GLY A 123 18.02 -14.93 -28.94
CA GLY A 123 17.18 -15.53 -29.98
C GLY A 123 16.65 -14.50 -30.97
N VAL A 124 16.17 -13.35 -30.48
CA VAL A 124 15.68 -12.26 -31.34
C VAL A 124 16.81 -11.64 -32.17
N LYS A 125 18.01 -11.44 -31.59
CA LYS A 125 19.20 -10.99 -32.34
C LYS A 125 19.59 -11.94 -33.48
N LYS A 126 19.31 -13.24 -33.33
CA LYS A 126 19.50 -14.26 -34.37
C LYS A 126 18.33 -14.31 -35.39
N GLY A 127 17.34 -13.42 -35.27
CA GLY A 127 16.17 -13.38 -36.15
C GLY A 127 15.09 -14.41 -35.84
N GLN A 128 15.14 -15.08 -34.68
CA GLN A 128 14.12 -16.06 -34.31
C GLN A 128 12.84 -15.38 -33.80
N HIS A 129 11.69 -15.97 -34.12
CA HIS A 129 10.40 -15.52 -33.59
C HIS A 129 10.23 -15.93 -32.12
N ILE A 130 9.70 -15.02 -31.28
CA ILE A 130 9.56 -15.19 -29.82
C ILE A 130 8.86 -16.49 -29.43
N TYR A 131 7.78 -16.86 -30.14
CA TYR A 131 7.07 -18.11 -29.87
C TYR A 131 7.97 -19.36 -30.02
N HIS A 132 8.86 -19.36 -31.01
CA HIS A 132 9.78 -20.46 -31.23
C HIS A 132 10.84 -20.52 -30.13
N ILE A 133 11.39 -19.37 -29.72
CA ILE A 133 12.37 -19.27 -28.62
C ILE A 133 11.78 -19.86 -27.33
N LEU A 134 10.53 -19.50 -26.99
CA LEU A 134 9.86 -19.99 -25.78
C LEU A 134 9.66 -21.51 -25.80
N LYS A 135 9.27 -22.06 -26.96
CA LYS A 135 9.03 -23.49 -27.13
C LYS A 135 10.32 -24.30 -27.09
N THR A 136 11.40 -23.79 -27.67
CA THR A 136 12.70 -24.47 -27.75
C THR A 136 13.45 -24.44 -26.42
N HIS A 137 13.38 -23.34 -25.67
CA HIS A 137 14.10 -23.18 -24.41
C HIS A 137 13.28 -23.54 -23.16
N ASN A 138 12.03 -24.00 -23.33
CA ASN A 138 11.11 -24.42 -22.25
C ASN A 138 11.06 -23.43 -21.08
N LEU A 139 10.94 -22.14 -21.40
CA LEU A 139 10.86 -21.09 -20.40
C LEU A 139 9.49 -21.17 -19.71
N ASP A 140 9.46 -21.15 -18.37
CA ASP A 140 8.23 -21.21 -17.55
C ASP A 140 7.47 -19.87 -17.55
N VAL A 141 7.19 -19.35 -18.75
CA VAL A 141 6.43 -18.12 -18.96
C VAL A 141 5.54 -18.25 -20.18
N SER A 142 4.33 -17.72 -20.09
CA SER A 142 3.42 -17.66 -21.23
C SER A 142 3.87 -16.62 -22.25
N SER A 143 3.56 -16.85 -23.53
CA SER A 143 3.85 -15.88 -24.60
C SER A 143 3.21 -14.51 -24.33
N SER A 144 2.00 -14.48 -23.75
CA SER A 144 1.31 -13.25 -23.37
C SER A 144 2.06 -12.44 -22.30
N THR A 145 2.77 -13.11 -21.39
CA THR A 145 3.61 -12.46 -20.38
C THR A 145 4.83 -11.81 -21.02
N VAL A 146 5.48 -12.48 -21.98
CA VAL A 146 6.63 -11.94 -22.71
C VAL A 146 6.25 -10.69 -23.52
N TYR A 147 5.18 -10.74 -24.31
CA TYR A 147 4.72 -9.57 -25.06
C TYR A 147 4.27 -8.41 -24.16
N ARG A 148 3.73 -8.70 -22.97
CA ARG A 148 3.43 -7.68 -21.95
C ARG A 148 4.70 -7.03 -21.42
N HIS A 149 5.76 -7.80 -21.17
CA HIS A 149 7.07 -7.27 -20.74
C HIS A 149 7.75 -6.41 -21.82
N ILE A 150 7.66 -6.82 -23.10
CA ILE A 150 8.17 -6.01 -24.23
C ILE A 150 7.44 -4.67 -24.28
N ARG A 151 6.10 -4.66 -24.26
CA ARG A 151 5.30 -3.41 -24.28
C ARG A 151 5.57 -2.49 -23.10
N LYS A 152 5.91 -3.04 -21.94
CA LYS A 152 6.25 -2.28 -20.73
C LYS A 152 7.72 -1.85 -20.67
N GLY A 153 8.54 -2.21 -21.66
CA GLY A 153 9.97 -1.83 -21.70
C GLY A 153 10.87 -2.62 -20.74
N TYR A 154 10.45 -3.82 -20.29
CA TYR A 154 11.20 -4.58 -19.29
C TYR A 154 12.28 -5.51 -19.87
N LEU A 155 12.18 -5.86 -21.15
CA LEU A 155 13.17 -6.72 -21.83
C LEU A 155 14.13 -5.85 -22.65
N SER A 156 15.37 -6.30 -22.80
CA SER A 156 16.43 -5.59 -23.53
C SER A 156 16.14 -5.42 -25.03
N ILE A 157 15.13 -6.13 -25.55
CA ILE A 157 14.63 -6.06 -26.94
C ILE A 157 13.46 -5.10 -27.12
N ALA A 158 13.04 -4.39 -26.06
CA ALA A 158 12.00 -3.37 -26.18
C ALA A 158 12.43 -2.27 -27.18
N PRO A 159 11.49 -1.72 -27.98
CA PRO A 159 11.77 -0.66 -28.96
C PRO A 159 12.25 0.64 -28.31
#